data_AF-A0A0T9NVL4-F1
#
_entry.id   AF-A0A0T9NVL4-F1
#
_cell.length_a   1.000
_cell.length_b   1.000
_cell.length_c   1.000
_cell.angle_alpha   90.00
_cell.angle_beta   90.00
_cell.angle_gamma   90.00
#
_symmetry.space_group_name_H-M   'P 1'
#
loop_
_entity.id
_entity.type
_entity.pdbx_description
1 polymer ?
#
loop_
_entity_poly.entity_id
_entity_poly.type
_entity_poly.pdbx_seq_one_letter_code
_entity_poly.pdbx_strand_id
1 'polypeptide(L)'
;MVNLVVVSHSALLAQGVVELAQQMTQGGCQLAVAAGVDDADHPIGTDAIKVMEAIESVYSPSGVLVLMDLGSALLSAETALELLAPDMAQNVQLCSASLVEGTLAAVVAASSGASLAEVRAEAMGALAAKAAQLGEKASAPTSSAITKVAPDAQSVSWIVRNPDGLHVRPAAKLVAVLAPFAADLLLEKNGQCVNPRSLNPLALLQVRKGDTIRLLASGEQAGEALDAFMQLAQQHFGESIATPGDSGFTGVMVPRGSISAPLLQWLPAIPVFLPQTINAGQVANEQQRLHQALAQTVADLQQLAQQAEQQIGTEVAAIFNAHGMLIDDDGLYQAMDARIEHQLICAESALQDELMAMVADHLARDDDYLRLRELDIRDILNRTLGHLTGLPPLPLSVTEEVILLAEELFPSQMIGLDNRQIKGICLSKGHILSHSAILAKELDIPMLVGAVGCLEGSHNGQKALLDTAIGVLKLQ
;
A
#
# COMPACT_ATOMS: atom_id res chain seq x y z
N MET A 1 -6.15 21.74 -25.72
CA MET A 1 -6.03 20.41 -25.11
C MET A 1 -7.32 20.14 -24.36
N VAL A 2 -7.80 18.90 -24.33
CA VAL A 2 -9.01 18.57 -23.56
C VAL A 2 -8.73 18.76 -22.07
N ASN A 3 -9.66 19.38 -21.35
CA ASN A 3 -9.57 19.56 -19.89
C ASN A 3 -10.71 18.81 -19.19
N LEU A 4 -10.58 18.61 -17.88
CA LEU A 4 -11.48 17.74 -17.13
C LEU A 4 -12.13 18.44 -15.93
N VAL A 5 -13.38 18.07 -15.66
CA VAL A 5 -14.11 18.46 -14.44
C VAL A 5 -14.54 17.21 -13.70
N VAL A 6 -14.23 17.14 -12.40
CA VAL A 6 -14.67 16.07 -11.50
C VAL A 6 -15.83 16.59 -10.66
N VAL A 7 -17.00 15.96 -10.81
CA VAL A 7 -18.22 16.28 -10.08
C VAL A 7 -18.50 15.18 -9.06
N SER A 8 -18.66 15.54 -7.79
CA SER A 8 -18.96 14.55 -6.74
C SER A 8 -19.82 15.12 -5.64
N HIS A 9 -20.55 14.26 -4.93
CA HIS A 9 -21.23 14.64 -3.70
C HIS A 9 -20.25 15.02 -2.58
N SER A 10 -19.04 14.46 -2.60
CA SER A 10 -18.03 14.63 -1.55
C SER A 10 -16.84 15.41 -2.07
N ALA A 11 -16.58 16.58 -1.47
CA ALA A 11 -15.40 17.38 -1.77
C ALA A 11 -14.10 16.61 -1.51
N LEU A 12 -14.04 15.80 -0.43
CA LEU A 12 -12.88 14.98 -0.11
C LEU A 12 -12.62 13.91 -1.16
N LEU A 13 -13.69 13.26 -1.66
CA LEU A 13 -13.56 12.26 -2.71
C LEU A 13 -13.04 12.87 -4.02
N ALA A 14 -13.67 13.96 -4.48
CA ALA A 14 -13.24 14.63 -5.71
C ALA A 14 -11.81 15.16 -5.60
N GLN A 15 -11.44 15.73 -4.45
CA GLN A 15 -10.09 16.21 -4.20
C GLN A 15 -9.07 15.07 -4.22
N GLY A 16 -9.37 13.93 -3.60
CA GLY A 16 -8.53 12.74 -3.64
C GLY A 16 -8.36 12.19 -5.06
N VAL A 17 -9.43 12.19 -5.87
CA VAL A 17 -9.35 11.78 -7.29
C VAL A 17 -8.44 12.72 -8.08
N VAL A 18 -8.57 14.03 -7.89
CA VAL A 18 -7.72 15.03 -8.56
C VAL A 18 -6.27 14.92 -8.12
N GLU A 19 -6.01 14.71 -6.82
CA GLU A 19 -4.65 14.49 -6.30
C GLU A 19 -4.00 13.27 -6.96
N LEU A 20 -4.72 12.15 -7.07
CA LEU A 20 -4.25 10.96 -7.76
C LEU A 20 -3.98 11.23 -9.25
N ALA A 21 -4.90 11.92 -9.93
CA ALA A 21 -4.77 12.21 -11.36
C ALA A 21 -3.61 13.16 -11.67
N GLN A 22 -3.36 14.15 -10.80
CA GLN A 22 -2.23 15.07 -10.92
C GLN A 22 -0.88 14.35 -10.79
N GLN A 23 -0.80 13.27 -10.02
CA GLN A 23 0.44 12.47 -9.95
C GLN A 23 0.74 11.70 -11.25
N MET A 24 -0.25 11.48 -12.12
CA MET A 24 -0.09 10.68 -13.34
C MET A 24 0.51 11.47 -14.50
N THR A 25 0.44 12.80 -14.49
CA THR A 25 0.92 13.64 -15.59
C THR A 25 1.73 14.82 -15.08
N GLN A 26 2.75 15.25 -15.82
CA GLN A 26 3.58 16.41 -15.45
C GLN A 26 3.02 17.73 -16.00
N GLY A 27 1.69 17.86 -16.06
CA GLY A 27 0.97 19.00 -16.65
C GLY A 27 0.37 18.70 -18.03
N GLY A 28 -0.31 19.69 -18.60
CA GLY A 28 -1.01 19.61 -19.89
C GLY A 28 -2.53 19.72 -19.73
N CYS A 29 -3.14 18.75 -19.06
CA CYS A 29 -4.58 18.74 -18.76
C CYS A 29 -4.90 19.59 -17.52
N GLN A 30 -5.79 20.57 -17.64
CA GLN A 30 -6.35 21.28 -16.48
C GLN A 30 -7.48 20.46 -15.85
N LEU A 31 -7.55 20.51 -14.52
CA LEU A 31 -8.55 19.81 -13.71
C LEU A 31 -9.26 20.81 -12.80
N ALA A 32 -10.59 20.79 -12.81
CA ALA A 32 -11.42 21.49 -11.84
C ALA A 32 -12.32 20.53 -11.07
N VAL A 33 -12.70 20.94 -9.86
CA VAL A 33 -13.57 20.18 -8.97
C VAL A 33 -14.85 20.97 -8.74
N ALA A 34 -15.99 20.31 -8.87
CA ALA A 34 -17.26 20.81 -8.39
C ALA A 34 -17.90 19.76 -7.49
N ALA A 35 -17.74 19.92 -6.17
CA ALA A 35 -18.18 18.91 -5.23
C ALA A 35 -18.63 19.49 -3.89
N GLY A 36 -19.59 18.79 -3.26
CA GLY A 36 -20.22 19.22 -2.01
C GLY A 36 -21.14 20.42 -2.18
N VAL A 37 -21.82 20.76 -1.09
CA VAL A 37 -22.66 21.96 -0.96
C VAL A 37 -22.14 22.86 0.16
N ASP A 38 -22.48 24.15 0.13
CA ASP A 38 -22.07 25.11 1.15
C ASP A 38 -22.93 25.02 2.42
N ASP A 39 -23.06 23.80 2.95
CA ASP A 39 -23.72 23.49 4.23
C ASP A 39 -22.69 22.81 5.14
N ALA A 40 -22.33 23.49 6.23
CA ALA A 40 -21.30 23.01 7.16
C ALA A 40 -21.76 21.77 7.95
N ASP A 41 -23.07 21.63 8.18
CA ASP A 41 -23.64 20.52 8.93
C ASP A 41 -23.95 19.32 8.01
N HIS A 42 -24.22 19.59 6.72
CA HIS A 42 -24.49 18.58 5.69
C HIS A 42 -23.72 18.83 4.38
N PRO A 43 -22.38 18.70 4.38
CA PRO A 43 -21.54 19.12 3.25
C PRO A 43 -21.65 18.21 2.00
N ILE A 44 -22.36 17.08 2.11
CA ILE A 44 -22.51 16.11 1.03
C ILE A 44 -23.65 16.53 0.10
N GLY A 45 -23.34 16.80 -1.17
CA GLY A 45 -24.32 17.22 -2.17
C GLY A 45 -23.67 17.71 -3.45
N THR A 46 -24.49 18.15 -4.41
CA THR A 46 -24.01 18.74 -5.67
C THR A 46 -24.74 20.03 -6.00
N ASP A 47 -24.05 20.94 -6.68
CA ASP A 47 -24.55 22.28 -7.03
C ASP A 47 -24.26 22.56 -8.51
N ALA A 48 -25.30 22.83 -9.29
CA ALA A 48 -25.21 23.08 -10.72
C ALA A 48 -24.41 24.36 -11.06
N ILE A 49 -24.46 25.38 -10.23
CA ILE A 49 -23.69 26.62 -10.43
C ILE A 49 -22.20 26.33 -10.24
N LYS A 50 -21.83 25.59 -9.19
CA LYS A 50 -20.43 25.17 -8.99
C LYS A 50 -19.92 24.32 -10.15
N VAL A 51 -20.76 23.42 -10.70
CA VAL A 51 -20.38 22.63 -11.88
C VAL A 51 -20.15 23.52 -13.10
N MET A 52 -21.06 24.47 -13.36
CA MET A 52 -20.94 25.43 -14.46
C MET A 52 -19.64 26.26 -14.33
N GLU A 53 -19.40 26.85 -13.16
CA GLU A 53 -18.19 27.64 -12.88
C GLU A 53 -16.90 26.81 -13.04
N ALA A 54 -16.92 25.55 -12.58
CA ALA A 54 -15.80 24.63 -12.77
C ALA A 54 -15.53 24.37 -14.26
N ILE A 55 -16.58 24.13 -15.07
CA ILE A 55 -16.45 23.96 -16.52
C ILE A 55 -15.86 25.21 -17.18
N GLU A 56 -16.37 26.39 -16.84
CA GLU A 56 -15.88 27.67 -17.37
C GLU A 56 -14.40 27.90 -17.02
N SER A 57 -14.00 27.56 -15.79
CA SER A 57 -12.63 27.79 -15.30
C SER A 57 -11.56 27.01 -16.07
N VAL A 58 -11.92 25.88 -16.67
CA VAL A 58 -11.00 25.01 -17.44
C VAL A 58 -11.40 24.90 -18.91
N TYR A 59 -12.31 25.73 -19.39
CA TYR A 59 -12.79 25.63 -20.76
C TYR A 59 -11.67 25.86 -21.78
N SER A 60 -11.68 25.06 -22.86
CA SER A 60 -10.88 25.33 -24.04
C SER A 60 -11.62 24.90 -25.31
N PRO A 61 -11.26 25.42 -26.50
CA PRO A 61 -11.84 24.99 -27.77
C PRO A 61 -11.63 23.51 -28.10
N SER A 62 -10.69 22.82 -27.44
CA SER A 62 -10.49 21.38 -27.59
C SER A 62 -11.52 20.55 -26.80
N GLY A 63 -12.26 21.19 -25.89
CA GLY A 63 -13.36 20.60 -25.14
C GLY A 63 -13.07 20.29 -23.68
N VAL A 64 -14.15 20.02 -22.94
CA VAL A 64 -14.14 19.64 -21.52
C VAL A 64 -14.87 18.32 -21.33
N LEU A 65 -14.23 17.36 -20.64
CA LEU A 65 -14.87 16.11 -20.24
C LEU A 65 -15.27 16.20 -18.76
N VAL A 66 -16.55 15.99 -18.46
CA VAL A 66 -17.08 15.99 -17.09
C VAL A 66 -17.25 14.55 -16.63
N LEU A 67 -16.56 14.16 -15.56
CA LEU A 67 -16.77 12.89 -14.87
C LEU A 67 -17.58 13.14 -13.60
N MET A 68 -18.56 12.30 -13.35
CA MET A 68 -19.48 12.43 -12.22
C MET A 68 -19.69 11.12 -11.48
N ASP A 69 -20.08 11.19 -10.21
CA ASP A 69 -20.38 10.02 -9.39
C ASP A 69 -21.83 9.52 -9.56
N LEU A 70 -22.62 9.52 -8.49
CA LEU A 70 -23.92 8.85 -8.41
C LEU A 70 -25.05 9.87 -8.56
N GLY A 71 -26.23 9.44 -9.03
CA GLY A 71 -27.49 10.16 -8.81
C GLY A 71 -27.48 11.66 -9.16
N SER A 72 -27.61 12.53 -8.14
CA SER A 72 -27.86 13.97 -8.32
C SER A 72 -26.73 14.74 -9.01
N ALA A 73 -25.51 14.19 -9.02
CA ALA A 73 -24.37 14.78 -9.73
C ALA A 73 -24.61 14.84 -11.25
N LEU A 74 -25.28 13.83 -11.80
CA LEU A 74 -25.69 13.80 -13.20
C LEU A 74 -26.68 14.94 -13.49
N LEU A 75 -27.71 15.08 -12.66
CA LEU A 75 -28.74 16.12 -12.83
C LEU A 75 -28.15 17.52 -12.70
N SER A 76 -27.26 17.73 -11.72
CA SER A 76 -26.55 19.00 -11.54
C SER A 76 -25.65 19.31 -12.73
N ALA A 77 -24.98 18.31 -13.32
CA ALA A 77 -24.16 18.49 -14.51
C ALA A 77 -24.99 18.75 -15.78
N GLU A 78 -26.13 18.09 -15.97
CA GLU A 78 -27.09 18.39 -17.05
C GLU A 78 -27.63 19.82 -16.93
N THR A 79 -28.02 20.23 -15.72
CA THR A 79 -28.48 21.59 -15.44
C THR A 79 -27.37 22.61 -15.71
N ALA A 80 -26.13 22.32 -15.31
CA ALA A 80 -24.99 23.18 -15.60
C ALA A 80 -24.76 23.36 -17.12
N LEU A 81 -24.92 22.30 -17.92
CA LEU A 81 -24.83 22.39 -19.38
C LEU A 81 -25.92 23.29 -19.99
N GLU A 82 -27.13 23.29 -19.43
CA GLU A 82 -28.22 24.18 -19.86
C GLU A 82 -27.95 25.66 -19.53
N LEU A 83 -27.17 25.93 -18.48
CA LEU A 83 -26.81 27.28 -18.04
C LEU A 83 -25.61 27.86 -18.80
N LEU A 84 -24.75 27.00 -19.37
CA LEU A 84 -23.59 27.44 -20.15
C LEU A 84 -23.98 28.15 -21.45
N ALA A 85 -23.07 29.00 -21.93
CA ALA A 85 -23.21 29.59 -23.26
C ALA A 85 -23.28 28.49 -24.35
N PRO A 86 -24.17 28.60 -25.36
CA PRO A 86 -24.41 27.52 -26.33
C PRO A 86 -23.19 27.07 -27.13
N ASP A 87 -22.23 27.97 -27.36
CA ASP A 87 -20.96 27.70 -28.04
C ASP A 87 -19.98 26.91 -27.17
N MET A 88 -19.97 27.16 -25.85
CA MET A 88 -19.20 26.36 -24.90
C MET A 88 -19.81 24.97 -24.71
N ALA A 89 -21.13 24.90 -24.48
CA ALA A 89 -21.84 23.65 -24.19
C ALA A 89 -21.65 22.57 -25.27
N GLN A 90 -21.50 22.94 -26.54
CA GLN A 90 -21.24 22.01 -27.65
C GLN A 90 -19.90 21.25 -27.52
N ASN A 91 -18.93 21.83 -26.80
CA ASN A 91 -17.61 21.26 -26.60
C ASN A 91 -17.46 20.61 -25.21
N VAL A 92 -18.54 20.46 -24.45
CA VAL A 92 -18.54 19.79 -23.15
C VAL A 92 -19.26 18.45 -23.29
N GLN A 93 -18.67 17.38 -22.73
CA GLN A 93 -19.30 16.06 -22.72
C GLN A 93 -19.37 15.48 -21.31
N LEU A 94 -20.54 14.97 -20.94
CA LEU A 94 -20.72 14.17 -19.73
C LEU A 94 -20.24 12.74 -19.97
N CYS A 95 -19.48 12.18 -19.03
CA CYS A 95 -18.91 10.85 -19.10
C CYS A 95 -19.48 9.95 -17.99
N SER A 96 -19.95 8.76 -18.38
CA SER A 96 -20.48 7.74 -17.46
C SER A 96 -19.41 6.76 -16.97
N ALA A 97 -18.13 7.08 -17.12
CA ALA A 97 -17.03 6.24 -16.65
C ALA A 97 -16.98 6.18 -15.12
N SER A 98 -16.30 5.17 -14.57
CA SER A 98 -16.04 5.15 -13.12
C SER A 98 -15.24 6.39 -12.71
N LEU A 99 -15.64 7.04 -11.62
CA LEU A 99 -15.08 8.33 -11.22
C LEU A 99 -13.56 8.29 -11.09
N VAL A 100 -13.02 7.27 -10.42
CA VAL A 100 -11.58 7.16 -10.14
C VAL A 100 -10.83 6.72 -11.39
N GLU A 101 -11.02 5.47 -11.84
CA GLU A 101 -10.23 4.90 -12.92
C GLU A 101 -10.47 5.61 -14.26
N GLY A 102 -11.71 6.03 -14.51
CA GLY A 102 -12.07 6.82 -15.68
C GLY A 102 -11.38 8.19 -15.72
N THR A 103 -11.27 8.88 -14.57
CA THR A 103 -10.55 10.17 -14.51
C THR A 103 -9.07 9.97 -14.78
N LEU A 104 -8.43 8.95 -14.21
CA LEU A 104 -7.01 8.68 -14.44
C LEU A 104 -6.74 8.40 -15.92
N ALA A 105 -7.55 7.53 -16.55
CA ALA A 105 -7.40 7.18 -17.95
C ALA A 105 -7.62 8.38 -18.88
N ALA A 106 -8.63 9.20 -18.57
CA ALA A 106 -8.92 10.44 -19.31
C ALA A 106 -7.82 11.49 -19.18
N VAL A 107 -7.27 11.72 -17.98
CA VAL A 107 -6.18 12.69 -17.78
C VAL A 107 -4.93 12.29 -18.56
N VAL A 108 -4.58 11.00 -18.57
CA VAL A 108 -3.45 10.50 -19.37
C VAL A 108 -3.71 10.72 -20.86
N ALA A 109 -4.88 10.35 -21.38
CA ALA A 109 -5.22 10.55 -22.79
C ALA A 109 -5.23 12.04 -23.19
N ALA A 110 -5.81 12.91 -22.35
CA ALA A 110 -5.90 14.34 -22.59
C ALA A 110 -4.51 14.98 -22.62
N SER A 111 -3.65 14.67 -21.65
CA SER A 111 -2.26 15.15 -21.61
C SER A 111 -1.40 14.63 -22.77
N SER A 112 -1.76 13.49 -23.36
CA SER A 112 -1.17 12.97 -24.60
C SER A 112 -1.68 13.65 -25.88
N GLY A 113 -2.60 14.62 -25.77
CA GLY A 113 -3.13 15.38 -26.91
C GLY A 113 -4.28 14.71 -27.65
N ALA A 114 -4.93 13.69 -27.05
CA ALA A 114 -6.08 13.02 -27.65
C ALA A 114 -7.29 13.97 -27.80
N SER A 115 -8.14 13.68 -28.78
CA SER A 115 -9.40 14.41 -29.00
C SER A 115 -10.42 14.12 -27.89
N LEU A 116 -11.41 15.00 -27.70
CA LEU A 116 -12.45 14.82 -26.68
C LEU A 116 -13.16 13.46 -26.78
N ALA A 117 -13.40 12.97 -28.00
CA ALA A 117 -14.02 11.67 -28.24
C ALA A 117 -13.12 10.51 -27.80
N GLU A 118 -11.81 10.57 -28.09
CA GLU A 118 -10.82 9.57 -27.67
C GLU A 118 -10.61 9.58 -26.16
N VAL A 119 -10.52 10.76 -25.54
CA VAL A 119 -10.42 10.91 -24.07
C VAL A 119 -11.64 10.28 -23.40
N ARG A 120 -12.84 10.53 -23.91
CA ARG A 120 -14.07 9.90 -23.40
C ARG A 120 -14.06 8.39 -23.57
N ALA A 121 -13.62 7.89 -24.73
CA ALA A 121 -13.54 6.45 -24.98
C ALA A 121 -12.56 5.76 -24.01
N GLU A 122 -11.41 6.38 -23.75
CA GLU A 122 -10.43 5.89 -22.79
C GLU A 122 -10.99 5.86 -21.37
N ALA A 123 -11.71 6.92 -20.95
CA ALA A 123 -12.40 6.95 -19.66
C ALA A 123 -13.39 5.79 -19.52
N MET A 124 -14.25 5.60 -20.52
CA MET A 124 -15.28 4.55 -20.51
C MET A 124 -14.70 3.13 -20.54
N GLY A 125 -13.50 2.96 -21.09
CA GLY A 125 -12.81 1.68 -21.14
C GLY A 125 -12.20 1.22 -19.81
N ALA A 126 -12.11 2.11 -18.80
CA ALA A 126 -11.40 1.85 -17.55
C ALA A 126 -11.97 0.65 -16.76
N LEU A 127 -13.29 0.45 -16.76
CA LEU A 127 -13.93 -0.68 -16.10
C LEU A 127 -13.50 -2.03 -16.69
N ALA A 128 -13.34 -2.10 -18.02
CA ALA A 128 -13.03 -3.35 -18.70
C ALA A 128 -11.66 -3.91 -18.26
N ALA A 129 -10.69 -3.03 -18.00
CA ALA A 129 -9.38 -3.43 -17.48
C ALA A 129 -9.49 -4.09 -16.10
N LYS A 130 -10.23 -3.47 -15.17
CA LYS A 130 -10.46 -3.99 -13.81
C LYS A 130 -11.26 -5.30 -13.82
N ALA A 131 -12.32 -5.36 -14.63
CA ALA A 131 -13.13 -6.56 -14.80
C ALA A 131 -12.29 -7.74 -15.33
N ALA A 132 -11.43 -7.51 -16.33
CA ALA A 132 -10.55 -8.53 -16.87
C ALA A 132 -9.52 -9.03 -15.84
N GLN A 133 -9.00 -8.15 -14.97
CA GLN A 133 -8.09 -8.54 -13.88
C GLN A 133 -8.78 -9.45 -12.83
N LEU A 134 -10.08 -9.26 -12.62
CA LEU A 134 -10.90 -10.12 -11.77
C LEU A 134 -11.40 -11.40 -12.48
N GLY A 135 -11.06 -11.59 -13.76
CA GLY A 135 -11.50 -12.73 -14.56
C GLY A 135 -12.96 -12.65 -15.01
N GLU A 136 -13.58 -11.48 -14.92
CA GLU A 136 -14.96 -11.26 -15.38
C GLU A 136 -15.01 -11.17 -16.91
N LYS A 137 -16.06 -11.74 -17.51
CA LYS A 137 -16.33 -11.58 -18.94
C LYS A 137 -16.93 -10.20 -19.19
N ALA A 138 -16.08 -9.18 -19.37
CA ALA A 138 -16.54 -7.86 -19.77
C ALA A 138 -17.20 -7.89 -21.17
N SER A 139 -18.36 -7.26 -21.33
CA SER A 139 -18.86 -6.87 -22.65
C SER A 139 -18.04 -5.65 -23.11
N ALA A 140 -16.98 -5.89 -23.86
CA ALA A 140 -16.11 -4.82 -24.36
C ALA A 140 -16.89 -3.86 -25.29
N PRO A 141 -16.69 -2.53 -25.19
CA PRO A 141 -16.87 -1.67 -26.35
C PRO A 141 -15.91 -2.16 -27.45
N THR A 142 -16.47 -2.44 -28.61
CA THR A 142 -15.76 -2.90 -29.80
C THR A 142 -14.79 -1.84 -30.31
N SER A 143 -13.60 -2.31 -30.71
CA SER A 143 -12.58 -1.64 -31.54
C SER A 143 -11.50 -0.82 -30.80
N SER A 144 -10.35 -1.46 -30.64
CA SER A 144 -9.27 -1.18 -31.59
C SER A 144 -8.82 -2.51 -32.17
N ALA A 145 -8.88 -2.63 -33.50
CA ALA A 145 -8.31 -3.75 -34.20
C ALA A 145 -6.87 -3.92 -33.72
N ILE A 146 -6.48 -5.13 -33.32
CA ILE A 146 -5.07 -5.45 -33.15
C ILE A 146 -4.45 -5.22 -34.53
N THR A 147 -3.78 -4.09 -34.69
CA THR A 147 -3.02 -3.78 -35.90
C THR A 147 -2.09 -4.96 -36.09
N LYS A 148 -2.22 -5.68 -37.21
CA LYS A 148 -1.32 -6.79 -37.49
C LYS A 148 0.11 -6.25 -37.43
N VAL A 149 0.99 -6.94 -36.71
CA VAL A 149 2.43 -6.64 -36.72
C VAL A 149 2.87 -6.61 -38.18
N ALA A 150 3.38 -5.46 -38.62
CA ALA A 150 3.91 -5.33 -39.98
C ALA A 150 5.11 -6.28 -40.15
N PRO A 151 5.29 -6.93 -41.31
CA PRO A 151 6.37 -7.91 -41.52
C PRO A 151 7.78 -7.31 -41.34
N ASP A 152 7.90 -5.99 -41.48
CA ASP A 152 9.11 -5.17 -41.39
C ASP A 152 9.21 -4.40 -40.06
N ALA A 153 8.36 -4.69 -39.07
CA ALA A 153 8.39 -4.04 -37.77
C ALA A 153 9.72 -4.30 -37.03
N GLN A 154 10.36 -3.22 -36.60
CA GLN A 154 11.53 -3.27 -35.73
C GLN A 154 11.07 -3.55 -34.29
N SER A 155 11.92 -4.15 -33.47
CA SER A 155 11.55 -4.42 -32.07
C SER A 155 12.73 -4.32 -31.10
N VAL A 156 12.42 -3.92 -29.88
CA VAL A 156 13.34 -3.92 -28.74
C VAL A 156 12.68 -4.61 -27.55
N SER A 157 13.46 -5.30 -26.74
CA SER A 157 12.95 -6.04 -25.57
C SER A 157 13.57 -5.52 -24.28
N TRP A 158 12.78 -5.52 -23.22
CA TRP A 158 13.21 -5.09 -21.90
C TRP A 158 12.67 -6.01 -20.82
N ILE A 159 13.47 -6.27 -19.79
CA ILE A 159 13.04 -6.98 -18.59
C ILE A 159 12.59 -5.94 -17.58
N VAL A 160 11.31 -5.95 -17.21
CA VAL A 160 10.75 -4.98 -16.27
C VAL A 160 11.36 -5.18 -14.88
N ARG A 161 11.95 -4.13 -14.33
CA ARG A 161 12.61 -4.16 -13.01
C ARG A 161 11.78 -3.51 -11.91
N ASN A 162 10.76 -2.73 -12.28
CA ASN A 162 9.86 -2.01 -11.38
C ASN A 162 9.25 -2.99 -10.37
N PRO A 163 9.30 -2.70 -9.06
CA PRO A 163 8.80 -3.59 -8.00
C PRO A 163 7.37 -4.08 -8.27
N ASP A 164 6.48 -3.17 -8.62
CA ASP A 164 5.06 -3.43 -8.86
C ASP A 164 4.73 -3.62 -10.36
N GLY A 165 5.74 -3.77 -11.21
CA GLY A 165 5.58 -3.91 -12.66
C GLY A 165 5.17 -2.62 -13.37
N LEU A 166 4.45 -2.72 -14.49
CA LEU A 166 3.93 -1.54 -15.21
C LEU A 166 2.50 -1.21 -14.74
N HIS A 167 2.38 -0.77 -13.47
CA HIS A 167 1.13 -0.22 -12.95
C HIS A 167 0.84 1.18 -13.53
N VAL A 168 -0.20 1.83 -13.01
CA VAL A 168 -0.77 3.07 -13.57
C VAL A 168 0.27 4.17 -13.84
N ARG A 169 1.24 4.38 -12.95
CA ARG A 169 2.23 5.48 -13.06
C ARG A 169 3.33 5.21 -14.12
N PRO A 170 4.06 4.07 -14.10
CA PRO A 170 4.93 3.67 -15.20
C PRO A 170 4.22 3.62 -16.56
N ALA A 171 2.99 3.09 -16.58
CA ALA A 171 2.20 2.99 -17.80
C ALA A 171 1.81 4.37 -18.34
N ALA A 172 1.39 5.31 -17.48
CA ALA A 172 1.10 6.69 -17.89
C ALA A 172 2.32 7.40 -18.51
N LYS A 173 3.52 7.20 -17.93
CA LYS A 173 4.77 7.74 -18.50
C LYS A 173 5.10 7.12 -19.85
N LEU A 174 4.91 5.81 -19.99
CA LEU A 174 5.08 5.11 -21.26
C LEU A 174 4.15 5.68 -22.35
N VAL A 175 2.86 5.86 -22.02
CA VAL A 175 1.88 6.47 -22.93
C VAL A 175 2.31 7.88 -23.32
N ALA A 176 2.68 8.72 -22.34
CA ALA A 176 3.09 10.09 -22.57
C ALA A 176 4.33 10.21 -23.48
N VAL A 177 5.32 9.34 -23.30
CA VAL A 177 6.54 9.31 -24.11
C VAL A 177 6.26 8.82 -25.54
N LEU A 178 5.38 7.82 -25.70
CA LEU A 178 5.12 7.20 -27.00
C LEU A 178 4.04 7.89 -27.85
N ALA A 179 3.17 8.69 -27.23
CA ALA A 179 2.08 9.40 -27.90
C ALA A 179 2.52 10.30 -29.07
N PRO A 180 3.61 11.10 -28.98
CA PRO A 180 3.97 12.07 -30.02
C PRO A 180 4.50 11.47 -31.32
N PHE A 181 4.93 10.21 -31.33
CA PHE A 181 5.58 9.60 -32.49
C PHE A 181 4.57 9.17 -33.56
N ALA A 182 4.80 9.55 -34.82
CA ALA A 182 4.08 9.05 -35.99
C ALA A 182 4.60 7.65 -36.40
N ALA A 183 4.27 6.66 -35.58
CA ALA A 183 4.60 5.25 -35.80
C ALA A 183 3.47 4.33 -35.32
N ASP A 184 3.34 3.16 -35.97
CA ASP A 184 2.49 2.07 -35.52
C ASP A 184 3.23 1.30 -34.41
N LEU A 185 2.67 1.25 -33.21
CA LEU A 185 3.30 0.67 -32.03
C LEU A 185 2.45 -0.46 -31.44
N LEU A 186 3.12 -1.54 -31.05
CA LEU A 186 2.52 -2.65 -30.30
C LEU A 186 3.45 -3.06 -29.16
N LEU A 187 2.90 -3.14 -27.95
CA LEU A 187 3.61 -3.73 -26.82
C LEU A 187 3.16 -5.17 -26.63
N GLU A 188 4.11 -6.08 -26.64
CA GLU A 188 3.89 -7.51 -26.50
C GLU A 188 4.41 -8.04 -25.16
N LYS A 189 3.62 -8.91 -24.53
CA LYS A 189 4.06 -9.79 -23.44
C LYS A 189 3.47 -11.19 -23.68
N ASN A 190 4.32 -12.21 -23.70
CA ASN A 190 3.92 -13.62 -23.85
C ASN A 190 2.94 -13.88 -25.04
N GLY A 191 3.14 -13.18 -26.16
CA GLY A 191 2.31 -13.29 -27.37
C GLY A 191 1.00 -12.50 -27.34
N GLN A 192 0.66 -11.83 -26.23
CA GLN A 192 -0.43 -10.85 -26.19
C GLN A 192 0.11 -9.49 -26.61
N CYS A 193 -0.55 -8.84 -27.57
CA CYS A 193 -0.17 -7.52 -28.09
C CYS A 193 -1.23 -6.48 -27.76
N VAL A 194 -0.81 -5.31 -27.29
CA VAL A 194 -1.69 -4.17 -26.97
C VAL A 194 -1.14 -2.86 -27.51
N ASN A 195 -2.00 -1.86 -27.64
CA ASN A 195 -1.57 -0.50 -27.98
C ASN A 195 -0.89 0.16 -26.76
N PRO A 196 0.39 0.56 -26.85
CA PRO A 196 1.11 1.18 -25.74
C PRO A 196 0.76 2.66 -25.49
N ARG A 197 -0.09 3.27 -26.33
CA ARG A 197 -0.56 4.67 -26.17
C ARG A 197 -1.87 4.79 -25.39
N SER A 198 -2.33 3.71 -24.77
CA SER A 198 -3.59 3.68 -24.04
C SER A 198 -3.37 2.93 -22.73
N LEU A 199 -3.94 3.45 -21.65
CA LEU A 199 -3.69 2.96 -20.30
C LEU A 199 -4.44 1.64 -20.07
N ASN A 200 -5.67 1.53 -20.59
CA ASN A 200 -6.50 0.35 -20.37
C ASN A 200 -5.91 -0.93 -20.99
N PRO A 201 -5.45 -0.95 -22.25
CA PRO A 201 -4.80 -2.12 -22.85
C PRO A 201 -3.50 -2.49 -22.15
N LEU A 202 -2.71 -1.52 -21.67
CA LEU A 202 -1.52 -1.81 -20.88
C LEU A 202 -1.85 -2.55 -19.57
N ALA A 203 -2.92 -2.14 -18.89
CA ALA A 203 -3.39 -2.81 -17.68
C ALA A 203 -3.84 -4.27 -17.91
N LEU A 204 -4.27 -4.61 -19.13
CA LEU A 204 -4.65 -5.98 -19.51
C LEU A 204 -3.45 -6.92 -19.63
N LEU A 205 -2.25 -6.42 -19.98
CA LEU A 205 -1.04 -7.24 -20.05
C LEU A 205 -0.54 -7.73 -18.68
N GLN A 206 -0.99 -7.07 -17.59
CA GLN A 206 -0.61 -7.37 -16.21
C GLN A 206 0.91 -7.56 -16.05
N VAL A 207 1.70 -6.63 -16.59
CA VAL A 207 3.17 -6.74 -16.61
C VAL A 207 3.72 -6.60 -15.18
N ARG A 208 4.46 -7.60 -14.72
CA ARG A 208 5.07 -7.70 -13.38
C ARG A 208 6.59 -7.58 -13.46
N LYS A 209 7.23 -7.41 -12.30
CA LYS A 209 8.70 -7.48 -12.19
C LYS A 209 9.22 -8.82 -12.74
N GLY A 210 10.25 -8.75 -13.56
CA GLY A 210 10.88 -9.91 -14.20
C GLY A 210 10.23 -10.33 -15.53
N ASP A 211 9.04 -9.79 -15.87
CA ASP A 211 8.45 -10.04 -17.17
C ASP A 211 9.29 -9.38 -18.28
N THR A 212 9.40 -10.09 -19.40
CA THR A 212 9.97 -9.52 -20.63
C THR A 212 8.86 -8.92 -21.47
N ILE A 213 8.98 -7.64 -21.77
CA ILE A 213 8.10 -6.93 -22.70
C ILE A 213 8.88 -6.59 -23.96
N ARG A 214 8.19 -6.62 -25.10
CA ARG A 214 8.75 -6.28 -26.41
C ARG A 214 7.93 -5.17 -27.03
N LEU A 215 8.56 -4.02 -27.33
CA LEU A 215 7.94 -2.98 -28.13
C LEU A 215 8.26 -3.24 -29.60
N LEU A 216 7.22 -3.33 -30.42
CA LEU A 216 7.31 -3.41 -31.87
C LEU A 216 6.89 -2.08 -32.46
N ALA A 217 7.64 -1.59 -33.43
CA ALA A 217 7.40 -0.33 -34.10
C ALA A 217 7.58 -0.45 -35.63
N SER A 218 6.67 0.15 -36.39
CA SER A 218 6.77 0.32 -37.85
C SER A 218 6.34 1.73 -38.27
N GLY A 219 6.84 2.21 -39.40
CA GLY A 219 6.58 3.55 -39.90
C GLY A 219 7.79 4.49 -39.81
N GLU A 220 7.56 5.76 -40.14
CA GLU A 220 8.62 6.77 -40.35
C GLU A 220 9.44 7.04 -39.09
N GLN A 221 8.78 7.12 -37.92
CA GLN A 221 9.43 7.38 -36.62
C GLN A 221 9.61 6.11 -35.78
N ALA A 222 9.65 4.92 -36.40
CA ALA A 222 9.77 3.66 -35.66
C ALA A 222 11.05 3.59 -34.81
N GLY A 223 12.19 3.98 -35.38
CA GLY A 223 13.48 3.99 -34.67
C GLY A 223 13.48 4.95 -33.47
N GLU A 224 13.00 6.18 -33.66
CA GLU A 224 12.90 7.20 -32.61
C GLU A 224 12.00 6.76 -31.45
N ALA A 225 10.87 6.10 -31.76
CA ALA A 225 9.97 5.56 -30.75
C ALA A 225 10.60 4.42 -29.94
N LEU A 226 11.37 3.54 -30.59
CA LEU A 226 12.10 2.45 -29.91
C LEU A 226 13.22 3.00 -29.02
N ASP A 227 13.95 4.01 -29.47
CA ASP A 227 15.00 4.67 -28.68
C ASP A 227 14.41 5.38 -27.46
N ALA A 228 13.31 6.11 -27.62
CA ALA A 228 12.59 6.76 -26.52
C ALA A 228 12.07 5.74 -25.50
N PHE A 229 11.54 4.60 -25.97
CA PHE A 229 11.15 3.49 -25.09
C PHE A 229 12.35 2.94 -24.32
N MET A 230 13.48 2.68 -24.97
CA MET A 230 14.67 2.14 -24.32
C MET A 230 15.24 3.11 -23.29
N GLN A 231 15.26 4.41 -23.58
CA GLN A 231 15.68 5.44 -22.64
C GLN A 231 14.76 5.47 -21.41
N LEU A 232 13.45 5.45 -21.62
CA LEU A 232 12.47 5.40 -20.54
C LEU A 232 12.62 4.12 -19.71
N ALA A 233 12.82 2.97 -20.35
CA ALA A 233 13.01 1.68 -19.70
C ALA A 233 14.30 1.62 -18.86
N GLN A 234 15.39 2.23 -19.34
CA GLN A 234 16.63 2.41 -18.58
C GLN A 234 16.45 3.28 -17.34
N GLN A 235 15.59 4.30 -17.43
CA GLN A 235 15.15 5.12 -16.30
C GLN A 235 14.00 4.47 -15.53
N HIS A 236 13.77 3.17 -15.73
CA HIS A 236 12.78 2.39 -15.02
C HIS A 236 11.35 2.95 -15.12
N PHE A 237 10.99 3.41 -16.31
CA PHE A 237 9.71 4.04 -16.59
C PHE A 237 9.44 5.25 -15.68
N GLY A 238 10.51 5.94 -15.28
CA GLY A 238 10.50 7.13 -14.44
C GLY A 238 10.20 6.84 -12.97
N GLU A 239 10.37 5.61 -12.51
CA GLU A 239 10.38 5.29 -11.09
C GLU A 239 11.79 5.24 -10.56
N SER A 240 11.96 5.73 -9.33
CA SER A 240 13.18 5.47 -8.57
C SER A 240 13.19 4.01 -8.16
N ILE A 241 13.69 3.15 -9.05
CA ILE A 241 14.19 1.86 -8.61
C ILE A 241 15.49 2.16 -7.90
N ALA A 242 15.63 1.68 -6.67
CA ALA A 242 16.89 1.73 -5.95
C ALA A 242 18.00 1.20 -6.87
N THR A 243 18.82 2.11 -7.41
CA THR A 243 20.05 1.76 -8.06
C THR A 243 20.96 1.19 -6.98
N PRO A 244 21.50 -0.03 -7.14
CA PRO A 244 22.47 -0.56 -6.20
C PRO A 244 23.74 0.30 -6.31
N GLY A 245 23.82 1.34 -5.48
CA GLY A 245 24.83 2.38 -5.56
C GLY A 245 24.68 3.48 -4.51
N ASP A 246 23.48 3.71 -3.99
CA ASP A 246 23.26 4.44 -2.73
C ASP A 246 22.85 3.38 -1.70
N SER A 247 23.67 3.16 -0.66
CA SER A 247 23.42 2.18 0.40
C SER A 247 22.28 2.64 1.32
N GLY A 248 21.07 2.70 0.75
CA GLY A 248 19.84 3.08 1.41
C GLY A 248 18.84 1.93 1.38
N PHE A 249 18.17 1.70 2.51
CA PHE A 249 17.03 0.77 2.60
C PHE A 249 15.73 1.56 2.50
N THR A 250 14.74 1.04 1.79
CA THR A 250 13.45 1.69 1.57
C THR A 250 12.32 0.99 2.32
N GLY A 251 11.34 1.72 2.85
CA GLY A 251 10.18 1.15 3.56
C GLY A 251 8.96 2.09 3.65
N VAL A 252 7.92 1.64 4.35
CA VAL A 252 6.65 2.36 4.62
C VAL A 252 6.72 3.06 5.99
N MET A 253 6.02 4.19 6.18
CA MET A 253 6.44 5.24 7.13
C MET A 253 5.39 5.61 8.18
N VAL A 254 5.81 5.84 9.44
CA VAL A 254 5.01 6.40 10.54
C VAL A 254 5.93 6.96 11.64
N PRO A 255 5.71 8.13 12.29
CA PRO A 255 5.48 9.47 11.76
C PRO A 255 6.70 10.04 10.99
N ARG A 256 6.51 11.20 10.33
CA ARG A 256 7.54 11.86 9.48
C ARG A 256 8.61 12.55 10.33
N GLY A 257 9.87 12.28 10.03
CA GLY A 257 11.03 12.89 10.67
C GLY A 257 12.32 12.55 9.92
N SER A 258 13.34 13.37 10.12
CA SER A 258 14.68 13.13 9.59
C SER A 258 15.67 13.20 10.76
N ILE A 259 16.30 12.07 11.05
CA ILE A 259 17.14 11.86 12.24
C ILE A 259 18.45 11.21 11.81
N SER A 260 19.56 11.67 12.39
CA SER A 260 20.84 10.98 12.26
C SER A 260 21.36 10.55 13.63
N ALA A 261 21.60 9.26 13.78
CA ALA A 261 22.16 8.66 14.98
C ALA A 261 22.90 7.36 14.65
N PRO A 262 23.73 6.82 15.56
CA PRO A 262 24.26 5.46 15.47
C PRO A 262 23.15 4.41 15.42
N LEU A 263 23.39 3.34 14.67
CA LEU A 263 22.49 2.19 14.59
C LEU A 263 22.70 1.26 15.78
N LEU A 264 21.59 0.74 16.29
CA LEU A 264 21.58 -0.38 17.22
C LEU A 264 20.70 -1.48 16.66
N GLN A 265 21.30 -2.61 16.27
CA GLN A 265 20.59 -3.81 15.88
C GLN A 265 20.08 -4.54 17.11
N TRP A 266 18.76 -4.65 17.19
CA TRP A 266 18.03 -5.40 18.19
C TRP A 266 17.56 -6.72 17.61
N LEU A 267 18.10 -7.79 18.20
CA LEU A 267 17.71 -9.16 17.94
C LEU A 267 17.07 -9.67 19.23
N PRO A 268 15.72 -9.65 19.34
CA PRO A 268 15.07 -10.10 20.55
C PRO A 268 15.39 -11.58 20.79
N ALA A 269 15.75 -11.91 22.03
CA ALA A 269 15.91 -13.30 22.43
C ALA A 269 14.52 -13.96 22.45
N ILE A 270 14.20 -14.72 21.40
CA ILE A 270 13.02 -15.57 21.37
C ILE A 270 13.34 -16.81 22.22
N PRO A 271 12.55 -17.13 23.26
CA PRO A 271 12.77 -18.32 24.06
C PRO A 271 12.77 -19.57 23.17
N VAL A 272 13.88 -20.30 23.16
CA VAL A 272 13.99 -21.58 22.46
C VAL A 272 13.85 -22.69 23.48
N PHE A 273 12.94 -23.61 23.22
CA PHE A 273 12.79 -24.83 24.00
C PHE A 273 12.97 -26.04 23.09
N LEU A 274 13.35 -27.18 23.67
CA LEU A 274 13.35 -28.45 22.97
C LEU A 274 12.00 -29.11 23.23
N PRO A 275 11.23 -29.48 22.20
CA PRO A 275 10.01 -30.26 22.38
C PRO A 275 10.31 -31.56 23.13
N GLN A 276 9.55 -31.84 24.18
CA GLN A 276 9.71 -33.04 24.99
C GLN A 276 8.40 -33.81 25.04
N THR A 277 8.51 -35.12 24.87
CA THR A 277 7.44 -36.04 25.27
C THR A 277 7.54 -36.29 26.77
N ILE A 278 6.39 -36.27 27.43
CA ILE A 278 6.26 -36.52 28.86
C ILE A 278 5.64 -37.90 29.09
N ASN A 279 5.65 -38.37 30.34
CA ASN A 279 4.86 -39.53 30.75
C ASN A 279 3.62 -39.10 31.54
N ALA A 280 2.64 -40.01 31.68
CA ALA A 280 1.37 -39.73 32.35
C ALA A 280 1.52 -39.18 33.79
N GLY A 281 2.60 -39.53 34.49
CA GLY A 281 2.89 -39.01 35.83
C GLY A 281 3.34 -37.54 35.87
N GLN A 282 3.74 -36.98 34.73
CA GLN A 282 4.18 -35.59 34.59
C GLN A 282 3.07 -34.63 34.13
N VAL A 283 1.93 -35.15 33.63
CA VAL A 283 0.83 -34.35 33.06
C VAL A 283 0.39 -33.25 34.03
N ALA A 284 0.07 -33.60 35.27
CA ALA A 284 -0.37 -32.62 36.26
C ALA A 284 0.69 -31.55 36.59
N ASN A 285 1.98 -31.89 36.51
CA ASN A 285 3.06 -30.93 36.72
C ASN A 285 3.15 -29.95 35.54
N GLU A 286 3.07 -30.45 34.30
CA GLU A 286 3.11 -29.61 33.11
C GLU A 286 1.90 -28.68 33.00
N GLN A 287 0.69 -29.17 33.31
CA GLN A 287 -0.52 -28.33 33.39
C GLN A 287 -0.36 -27.23 34.45
N GLN A 288 0.19 -27.56 35.63
CA GLN A 288 0.47 -26.57 36.66
C GLN A 288 1.51 -25.52 36.21
N ARG A 289 2.60 -25.95 35.55
CA ARG A 289 3.62 -25.05 35.00
C ARG A 289 3.00 -24.09 33.97
N LEU A 290 2.15 -24.61 33.08
CA LEU A 290 1.42 -23.84 32.08
C LEU A 290 0.54 -22.77 32.74
N HIS A 291 -0.34 -23.17 33.67
CA HIS A 291 -1.21 -22.23 34.36
C HIS A 291 -0.45 -21.15 35.13
N GLN A 292 0.67 -21.50 35.76
CA GLN A 292 1.51 -20.52 36.44
C GLN A 292 2.10 -19.50 35.46
N ALA A 293 2.60 -19.95 34.30
CA ALA A 293 3.15 -19.06 33.29
C ALA A 293 2.08 -18.15 32.66
N LEU A 294 0.88 -18.68 32.42
CA LEU A 294 -0.25 -17.89 31.90
C LEU A 294 -0.68 -16.81 32.89
N ALA A 295 -0.80 -17.15 34.18
CA ALA A 295 -1.11 -16.17 35.22
C ALA A 295 -0.04 -15.06 35.33
N GLN A 296 1.23 -15.42 35.16
CA GLN A 296 2.32 -14.43 35.10
C GLN A 296 2.24 -13.55 33.85
N THR A 297 1.93 -14.12 32.68
CA THR A 297 1.69 -13.36 31.44
C THR A 297 0.52 -12.38 31.59
N VAL A 298 -0.59 -12.80 32.20
CA VAL A 298 -1.74 -11.92 32.45
C VAL A 298 -1.34 -10.75 33.35
N ALA A 299 -0.59 -11.01 34.41
CA ALA A 299 -0.09 -9.96 35.30
C ALA A 299 0.86 -8.98 34.57
N ASP A 300 1.75 -9.47 33.71
CA ASP A 300 2.61 -8.63 32.87
C ASP A 300 1.79 -7.74 31.94
N LEU A 301 0.77 -8.28 31.27
CA LEU A 301 -0.08 -7.54 30.35
C LEU A 301 -0.90 -6.46 31.07
N GLN A 302 -1.36 -6.73 32.29
CA GLN A 302 -2.01 -5.72 33.14
C GLN A 302 -1.04 -4.59 33.52
N GLN A 303 0.23 -4.91 33.83
CA GLN A 303 1.24 -3.90 34.09
C GLN A 303 1.54 -3.05 32.85
N LEU A 304 1.64 -3.67 31.68
CA LEU A 304 1.83 -2.95 30.41
C LEU A 304 0.63 -2.06 30.08
N ALA A 305 -0.60 -2.53 30.31
CA ALA A 305 -1.80 -1.71 30.13
C ALA A 305 -1.76 -0.47 31.04
N GLN A 306 -1.39 -0.64 32.31
CA GLN A 306 -1.26 0.47 33.26
C GLN A 306 -0.16 1.45 32.84
N GLN A 307 0.99 0.97 32.38
CA GLN A 307 2.09 1.81 31.89
C GLN A 307 1.67 2.59 30.63
N ALA A 308 1.04 1.92 29.67
CA ALA A 308 0.54 2.53 28.44
C ALA A 308 -0.51 3.62 28.72
N GLU A 309 -1.42 3.37 29.67
CA GLU A 309 -2.44 4.34 30.08
C GLU A 309 -1.80 5.61 30.68
N GLN A 310 -0.75 5.45 31.49
CA GLN A 310 -0.06 6.57 32.12
C GLN A 310 0.81 7.37 31.15
N GLN A 311 1.45 6.71 30.18
CA GLN A 311 2.41 7.35 29.28
C GLN A 311 1.77 7.92 28.03
N ILE A 312 0.76 7.23 27.49
CA ILE A 312 0.23 7.50 26.15
C ILE A 312 -1.28 7.75 26.21
N GLY A 313 -2.04 6.85 26.82
CA GLY A 313 -3.48 7.02 27.01
C GLY A 313 -4.29 5.72 26.99
N THR A 314 -5.59 5.86 27.24
CA THR A 314 -6.53 4.75 27.45
C THR A 314 -6.75 3.89 26.19
N GLU A 315 -6.68 4.47 25.00
CA GLU A 315 -6.86 3.74 23.74
C GLU A 315 -5.74 2.72 23.50
N VAL A 316 -4.50 3.09 23.83
CA VAL A 316 -3.35 2.20 23.72
C VAL A 316 -3.37 1.13 24.82
N ALA A 317 -3.76 1.50 26.04
CA ALA A 317 -3.94 0.54 27.12
C ALA A 317 -4.96 -0.56 26.77
N ALA A 318 -5.99 -0.22 25.98
CA ALA A 318 -6.99 -1.17 25.52
C ALA A 318 -6.41 -2.33 24.69
N ILE A 319 -5.28 -2.14 24.00
CA ILE A 319 -4.57 -3.19 23.26
C ILE A 319 -4.11 -4.29 24.22
N PHE A 320 -3.42 -3.91 25.30
CA PHE A 320 -2.90 -4.87 26.29
C PHE A 320 -4.01 -5.50 27.14
N ASN A 321 -5.09 -4.75 27.42
CA ASN A 321 -6.28 -5.32 28.05
C ASN A 321 -6.91 -6.40 27.16
N ALA A 322 -7.02 -6.16 25.84
CA ALA A 322 -7.51 -7.15 24.90
C ALA A 322 -6.60 -8.38 24.81
N HIS A 323 -5.27 -8.20 24.86
CA HIS A 323 -4.31 -9.32 24.93
C HIS A 323 -4.52 -10.14 26.20
N GLY A 324 -4.73 -9.47 27.35
CA GLY A 324 -5.03 -10.12 28.62
C GLY A 324 -6.31 -10.96 28.53
N MET A 325 -7.39 -10.39 27.98
CA MET A 325 -8.66 -11.11 27.78
C MET A 325 -8.53 -12.30 26.80
N LEU A 326 -7.64 -12.21 25.81
CA LEU A 326 -7.42 -13.30 24.86
C LEU A 326 -6.75 -14.51 25.52
N ILE A 327 -5.77 -14.26 26.40
CA ILE A 327 -5.01 -15.33 27.06
C ILE A 327 -5.67 -15.81 28.36
N ASP A 328 -6.50 -14.99 29.00
CA ASP A 328 -7.30 -15.32 30.20
C ASP A 328 -8.65 -15.93 29.80
N ASP A 329 -8.61 -16.99 28.98
CA ASP A 329 -9.79 -17.71 28.47
C ASP A 329 -9.81 -19.16 28.96
N ASP A 330 -10.88 -19.54 29.67
CA ASP A 330 -11.06 -20.89 30.23
C ASP A 330 -11.05 -21.98 29.13
N GLY A 331 -11.56 -21.66 27.93
CA GLY A 331 -11.57 -22.58 26.80
C GLY A 331 -10.16 -22.85 26.28
N LEU A 332 -9.34 -21.81 26.19
CA LEU A 332 -7.93 -21.92 25.82
C LEU A 332 -7.14 -22.76 26.83
N TYR A 333 -7.38 -22.56 28.12
CA TYR A 333 -6.73 -23.35 29.19
C TYR A 333 -7.08 -24.83 29.05
N GLN A 334 -8.37 -25.15 28.91
CA GLN A 334 -8.83 -26.52 28.74
C GLN A 334 -8.27 -27.16 27.46
N ALA A 335 -8.17 -26.42 26.36
CA ALA A 335 -7.60 -26.92 25.11
C ALA A 335 -6.12 -27.29 25.26
N MET A 336 -5.32 -26.42 25.90
CA MET A 336 -3.90 -26.69 26.14
C MET A 336 -3.70 -27.84 27.14
N ASP A 337 -4.47 -27.88 28.23
CA ASP A 337 -4.44 -28.98 29.20
C ASP A 337 -4.76 -30.32 28.56
N ALA A 338 -5.78 -30.36 27.70
CA ALA A 338 -6.16 -31.55 26.96
C ALA A 338 -5.06 -31.98 25.97
N ARG A 339 -4.34 -31.04 25.35
CA ARG A 339 -3.17 -31.38 24.50
C ARG A 339 -2.06 -32.02 25.30
N ILE A 340 -1.71 -31.47 26.46
CA ILE A 340 -0.70 -32.04 27.36
C ILE A 340 -1.09 -33.47 27.75
N GLU A 341 -2.34 -33.68 28.16
CA GLU A 341 -2.83 -34.98 28.62
C GLU A 341 -2.91 -36.01 27.49
N HIS A 342 -3.51 -35.65 26.36
CA HIS A 342 -3.76 -36.61 25.27
C HIS A 342 -2.54 -36.88 24.41
N GLN A 343 -1.69 -35.88 24.18
CA GLN A 343 -0.52 -36.00 23.30
C GLN A 343 0.76 -36.29 24.08
N LEU A 344 0.73 -36.19 25.41
CA LEU A 344 1.89 -36.40 26.28
C LEU A 344 3.08 -35.53 25.86
N ILE A 345 2.83 -34.22 25.73
CA ILE A 345 3.82 -33.20 25.39
C ILE A 345 4.01 -32.20 26.54
N CYS A 346 5.15 -31.52 26.57
CA CYS A 346 5.43 -30.48 27.57
C CYS A 346 4.59 -29.22 27.38
N ALA A 347 4.51 -28.38 28.42
CA ALA A 347 3.72 -27.15 28.45
C ALA A 347 4.08 -26.18 27.32
N GLU A 348 5.37 -26.06 27.00
CA GLU A 348 5.86 -25.18 25.93
C GLU A 348 5.32 -25.59 24.56
N SER A 349 5.31 -26.90 24.27
CA SER A 349 4.75 -27.45 23.03
C SER A 349 3.24 -27.22 22.94
N ALA A 350 2.51 -27.49 24.03
CA ALA A 350 1.06 -27.32 24.04
C ALA A 350 0.64 -25.85 23.81
N LEU A 351 1.33 -24.91 24.48
CA LEU A 351 1.13 -23.47 24.29
C LEU A 351 1.44 -23.03 22.85
N GLN A 352 2.60 -23.44 22.32
CA GLN A 352 3.01 -23.06 20.96
C GLN A 352 2.01 -23.60 19.93
N ASP A 353 1.62 -24.86 20.05
CA ASP A 353 0.71 -25.50 19.09
C ASP A 353 -0.68 -24.86 19.11
N GLU A 354 -1.20 -24.52 20.29
CA GLU A 354 -2.52 -23.88 20.41
C GLU A 354 -2.51 -22.44 19.86
N LEU A 355 -1.54 -21.60 20.27
CA LEU A 355 -1.47 -20.22 19.79
C LEU A 355 -1.11 -20.13 18.30
N MET A 356 -0.25 -21.01 17.79
CA MET A 356 0.06 -21.05 16.35
C MET A 356 -1.10 -21.59 15.52
N ALA A 357 -1.96 -22.46 16.07
CA ALA A 357 -3.21 -22.84 15.41
C ALA A 357 -4.16 -21.64 15.29
N MET A 358 -4.29 -20.81 16.34
CA MET A 358 -5.06 -19.56 16.28
C MET A 358 -4.51 -18.59 15.23
N VAL A 359 -3.19 -18.48 15.11
CA VAL A 359 -2.54 -17.67 14.05
C VAL A 359 -2.91 -18.22 12.67
N ALA A 360 -2.79 -19.53 12.46
CA ALA A 360 -3.11 -20.17 11.18
C ALA A 360 -4.59 -19.92 10.80
N ASP A 361 -5.50 -20.03 11.77
CA ASP A 361 -6.93 -19.76 11.58
C ASP A 361 -7.22 -18.30 11.23
N HIS A 362 -6.48 -17.33 11.79
CA HIS A 362 -6.59 -15.92 11.40
C HIS A 362 -6.03 -15.66 10.00
N LEU A 363 -4.89 -16.27 9.65
CA LEU A 363 -4.27 -16.12 8.33
C LEU A 363 -5.12 -16.74 7.20
N ALA A 364 -5.88 -17.79 7.51
CA ALA A 364 -6.80 -18.43 6.56
C ALA A 364 -8.04 -17.59 6.24
N ARG A 365 -8.32 -16.51 6.98
CA ARG A 365 -9.46 -15.61 6.76
C ARG A 365 -9.08 -14.49 5.78
N ASP A 366 -10.04 -14.07 4.96
CA ASP A 366 -9.92 -12.95 4.01
C ASP A 366 -10.19 -11.58 4.68
N ASP A 367 -9.64 -11.37 5.88
CA ASP A 367 -9.72 -10.09 6.58
C ASP A 367 -8.30 -9.63 6.94
N ASP A 368 -7.84 -8.59 6.24
CA ASP A 368 -6.50 -8.01 6.45
C ASP A 368 -6.31 -7.49 7.87
N TYR A 369 -7.38 -7.09 8.57
CA TYR A 369 -7.30 -6.67 9.97
C TYR A 369 -7.01 -7.87 10.90
N LEU A 370 -7.61 -9.04 10.63
CA LEU A 370 -7.33 -10.25 11.40
C LEU A 370 -5.92 -10.79 11.15
N ARG A 371 -5.39 -10.64 9.93
CA ARG A 371 -4.00 -11.01 9.60
C ARG A 371 -2.99 -10.19 10.40
N LEU A 372 -3.32 -8.95 10.76
CA LEU A 372 -2.45 -8.07 11.56
C LEU A 372 -2.37 -8.47 13.04
N ARG A 373 -3.25 -9.35 13.54
CA ARG A 373 -3.21 -9.88 14.92
C ARG A 373 -2.20 -11.00 15.13
N GLU A 374 -1.55 -11.49 14.08
CA GLU A 374 -0.51 -12.53 14.20
C GLU A 374 0.64 -12.07 15.11
N LEU A 375 1.06 -10.82 14.98
CA LEU A 375 2.14 -10.24 15.77
C LEU A 375 1.78 -10.15 17.25
N ASP A 376 0.51 -9.83 17.54
CA ASP A 376 -0.04 -9.74 18.90
C ASP A 376 -0.04 -11.12 19.59
N ILE A 377 -0.44 -12.17 18.88
CA ILE A 377 -0.43 -13.54 19.40
C ILE A 377 1.00 -14.01 19.64
N ARG A 378 1.94 -13.68 18.74
CA ARG A 378 3.37 -13.99 18.92
C ARG A 378 3.99 -13.24 20.10
N ASP A 379 3.55 -12.02 20.39
CA ASP A 379 3.97 -11.27 21.58
C ASP A 379 3.59 -12.04 22.86
N ILE A 380 2.32 -12.47 22.96
CA ILE A 380 1.79 -13.26 24.09
C ILE A 380 2.51 -14.61 24.20
N LEU A 381 2.70 -15.30 23.07
CA LEU A 381 3.41 -16.58 23.01
C LEU A 381 4.83 -16.45 23.55
N ASN A 382 5.61 -15.50 23.03
CA ASN A 382 7.01 -15.31 23.43
C ASN A 382 7.13 -14.94 24.90
N ARG A 383 6.22 -14.09 25.41
CA ARG A 383 6.17 -13.74 26.84
C ARG A 383 5.89 -14.95 27.72
N THR A 384 4.89 -15.75 27.35
CA THR A 384 4.50 -16.93 28.13
C THR A 384 5.56 -18.03 28.08
N LEU A 385 6.19 -18.25 26.92
CA LEU A 385 7.36 -19.14 26.80
C LEU A 385 8.52 -18.65 27.65
N GLY A 386 8.72 -17.34 27.77
CA GLY A 386 9.72 -16.76 28.67
C GLY A 386 9.50 -17.18 30.12
N HIS A 387 8.25 -17.13 30.61
CA HIS A 387 7.92 -17.61 31.96
C HIS A 387 8.11 -19.13 32.11
N LEU A 388 7.70 -19.93 31.12
CA LEU A 388 7.86 -21.39 31.14
C LEU A 388 9.33 -21.84 31.16
N THR A 389 10.19 -21.11 30.46
CA THR A 389 11.63 -21.39 30.34
C THR A 389 12.47 -20.69 31.41
N GLY A 390 11.87 -19.84 32.25
CA GLY A 390 12.56 -19.05 33.27
C GLY A 390 13.40 -17.89 32.71
N LEU A 391 13.12 -17.47 31.48
CA LEU A 391 13.77 -16.39 30.75
C LEU A 391 12.73 -15.38 30.25
N PRO A 392 12.07 -14.61 31.16
CA PRO A 392 11.08 -13.63 30.75
C PRO A 392 11.70 -12.54 29.84
N PRO A 393 10.90 -11.88 28.98
CA PRO A 393 11.40 -10.86 28.08
C PRO A 393 12.17 -9.76 28.82
N LEU A 394 13.41 -9.50 28.41
CA LEU A 394 14.22 -8.42 28.97
C LEU A 394 13.83 -7.08 28.34
N PRO A 395 13.73 -5.99 29.13
CA PRO A 395 13.51 -4.67 28.59
C PRO A 395 14.71 -4.24 27.73
N LEU A 396 14.44 -3.59 26.60
CA LEU A 396 15.48 -2.92 25.81
C LEU A 396 16.01 -1.75 26.63
N SER A 397 17.29 -1.79 26.99
CA SER A 397 17.99 -0.70 27.68
C SER A 397 19.08 -0.16 26.78
N VAL A 398 19.03 1.13 26.47
CA VAL A 398 20.03 1.82 25.66
C VAL A 398 20.60 2.97 26.50
N THR A 399 21.89 3.26 26.36
CA THR A 399 22.55 4.33 27.13
C THR A 399 22.87 5.57 26.31
N GLU A 400 22.69 5.50 25.00
CA GLU A 400 22.99 6.56 24.03
C GLU A 400 21.83 6.76 23.06
N GLU A 401 21.85 7.88 22.33
CA GLU A 401 20.84 8.17 21.31
C GLU A 401 21.09 7.31 20.06
N VAL A 402 20.13 6.48 19.65
CA VAL A 402 20.28 5.51 18.55
C VAL A 402 19.06 5.47 17.62
N ILE A 403 19.29 4.97 16.41
CA ILE A 403 18.24 4.41 15.54
C ILE A 403 18.21 2.89 15.76
N LEU A 404 17.07 2.37 16.21
CA LEU A 404 16.86 0.96 16.47
C LEU A 404 16.56 0.21 15.18
N LEU A 405 17.33 -0.82 14.86
CA LEU A 405 17.06 -1.75 13.75
C LEU A 405 16.57 -3.08 14.31
N ALA A 406 15.47 -3.60 13.80
CA ALA A 406 15.00 -4.94 14.17
C ALA A 406 14.32 -5.62 12.98
N GLU A 407 14.08 -6.92 13.10
CA GLU A 407 13.29 -7.62 12.08
C GLU A 407 11.81 -7.23 12.22
N GLU A 408 11.28 -7.39 13.43
CA GLU A 408 9.97 -6.96 13.88
C GLU A 408 10.11 -6.47 15.33
N LEU A 409 9.16 -5.67 15.82
CA LEU A 409 9.03 -5.30 17.23
C LEU A 409 7.63 -5.63 17.71
N PHE A 410 7.53 -6.28 18.86
CA PHE A 410 6.24 -6.56 19.49
C PHE A 410 5.66 -5.34 20.19
N PRO A 411 4.32 -5.21 20.29
CA PRO A 411 3.69 -4.10 21.02
C PRO A 411 4.22 -3.95 22.46
N SER A 412 4.44 -5.07 23.17
CA SER A 412 4.97 -5.02 24.53
C SER A 412 6.39 -4.46 24.64
N GLN A 413 7.18 -4.54 23.56
CA GLN A 413 8.53 -3.99 23.50
C GLN A 413 8.52 -2.48 23.24
N MET A 414 7.49 -1.96 22.59
CA MET A 414 7.36 -0.55 22.24
C MET A 414 7.10 0.34 23.47
N ILE A 415 6.31 -0.12 24.44
CA ILE A 415 5.98 0.63 25.67
C ILE A 415 7.22 0.86 26.55
N GLY A 416 8.23 -0.01 26.46
CA GLY A 416 9.48 0.13 27.20
C GLY A 416 10.46 1.14 26.59
N LEU A 417 10.17 1.71 25.42
CA LEU A 417 11.11 2.58 24.70
C LEU A 417 11.09 4.02 25.24
N ASP A 418 12.27 4.55 25.54
CA ASP A 418 12.45 5.97 25.84
C ASP A 418 12.77 6.74 24.55
N ASN A 419 11.87 7.63 24.13
CA ASN A 419 12.04 8.47 22.93
C ASN A 419 13.21 9.48 23.04
N ARG A 420 13.80 9.65 24.24
CA ARG A 420 15.05 10.38 24.41
C ARG A 420 16.23 9.61 23.87
N GLN A 421 16.21 8.28 23.96
CA GLN A 421 17.32 7.40 23.57
C GLN A 421 17.05 6.78 22.20
N ILE A 422 15.84 6.26 21.98
CA ILE A 422 15.44 5.71 20.68
C ILE A 422 14.89 6.85 19.83
N LYS A 423 15.74 7.43 18.99
CA LYS A 423 15.36 8.54 18.13
C LYS A 423 14.57 8.10 16.91
N GLY A 424 14.72 6.86 16.48
CA GLY A 424 13.97 6.30 15.37
C GLY A 424 14.06 4.79 15.31
N ILE A 425 13.16 4.17 14.54
CA ILE A 425 13.03 2.72 14.40
C ILE A 425 13.04 2.36 12.92
N CYS A 426 13.73 1.27 12.56
CA CYS A 426 13.76 0.72 11.22
C CYS A 426 13.56 -0.79 11.29
N LEU A 427 12.44 -1.28 10.75
CA LEU A 427 12.09 -2.68 10.73
C LEU A 427 12.26 -3.28 9.34
N SER A 428 12.86 -4.47 9.24
CA SER A 428 12.97 -5.18 7.97
C SER A 428 11.64 -5.81 7.53
N LYS A 429 10.76 -6.14 8.48
CA LYS A 429 9.40 -6.68 8.30
C LYS A 429 8.36 -5.90 9.11
N GLY A 430 7.09 -6.24 8.94
CA GLY A 430 5.96 -5.64 9.63
C GLY A 430 5.05 -4.81 8.71
N HIS A 431 4.06 -4.15 9.31
CA HIS A 431 3.04 -3.39 8.59
C HIS A 431 2.71 -2.06 9.29
N ILE A 432 2.32 -1.03 8.53
CA ILE A 432 2.02 0.31 9.08
C ILE A 432 0.77 0.37 9.95
N LEU A 433 -0.13 -0.60 9.77
CA LEU A 433 -1.36 -0.73 10.55
C LEU A 433 -1.19 -1.66 11.76
N SER A 434 0.03 -2.17 12.00
CA SER A 434 0.30 -2.98 13.20
C SER A 434 0.21 -2.13 14.47
N HIS A 435 -0.13 -2.76 15.60
CA HIS A 435 -0.13 -2.07 16.89
C HIS A 435 1.24 -1.47 17.23
N SER A 436 2.35 -2.08 16.81
CA SER A 436 3.69 -1.50 16.99
C SER A 436 3.88 -0.20 16.22
N ALA A 437 3.34 -0.09 14.99
CA ALA A 437 3.40 1.14 14.20
C ALA A 437 2.46 2.23 14.77
N ILE A 438 1.29 1.84 15.28
CA ILE A 438 0.39 2.75 16.00
C ILE A 438 1.09 3.30 17.26
N LEU A 439 1.74 2.42 18.04
CA LEU A 439 2.51 2.80 19.22
C LEU A 439 3.66 3.77 18.90
N ALA A 440 4.40 3.51 17.82
CA ALA A 440 5.49 4.41 17.39
C ALA A 440 4.97 5.83 17.10
N LYS A 441 3.78 5.94 16.50
CA LYS A 441 3.12 7.22 16.23
C LYS A 441 2.79 7.97 17.52
N GLU A 442 2.16 7.29 18.47
CA GLU A 442 1.73 7.91 19.73
C GLU A 442 2.93 8.26 20.64
N LEU A 443 4.04 7.53 20.51
CA LEU A 443 5.32 7.82 21.19
C LEU A 443 6.15 8.92 20.50
N ASP A 444 5.71 9.42 19.34
CA ASP A 444 6.42 10.36 18.49
C ASP A 444 7.84 9.88 18.08
N ILE A 445 7.96 8.58 17.78
CA ILE A 445 9.22 7.95 17.34
C ILE A 445 9.13 7.63 15.84
N PRO A 446 9.88 8.33 14.97
CA PRO A 446 9.92 8.04 13.54
C PRO A 446 10.31 6.61 13.23
N MET A 447 9.48 5.93 12.45
CA MET A 447 9.57 4.52 12.13
C MET A 447 9.49 4.27 10.61
N LEU A 448 10.40 3.43 10.13
CA LEU A 448 10.42 2.87 8.78
C LEU A 448 10.17 1.37 8.86
N VAL A 449 9.26 0.83 8.06
CA VAL A 449 8.85 -0.58 8.07
C VAL A 449 9.06 -1.20 6.70
N GLY A 450 9.52 -2.44 6.63
CA GLY A 450 9.78 -3.11 5.34
C GLY A 450 11.11 -2.72 4.70
N ALA A 451 12.07 -2.23 5.49
CA ALA A 451 13.43 -1.93 5.07
C ALA A 451 14.24 -3.23 4.87
N VAL A 452 13.92 -3.97 3.82
CA VAL A 452 14.51 -5.29 3.55
C VAL A 452 16.04 -5.19 3.43
N GLY A 453 16.76 -6.07 4.13
CA GLY A 453 18.22 -6.11 4.12
C GLY A 453 18.90 -5.14 5.09
N CYS A 454 18.14 -4.36 5.87
CA CYS A 454 18.72 -3.36 6.76
C CYS A 454 19.60 -3.95 7.86
N LEU A 455 19.27 -5.15 8.36
CA LEU A 455 20.04 -5.85 9.38
C LEU A 455 21.34 -6.42 8.82
N GLU A 456 21.29 -7.08 7.66
CA GLU A 456 22.46 -7.70 7.04
C GLU A 456 23.43 -6.67 6.45
N GLY A 457 22.91 -5.55 5.97
CA GLY A 457 23.69 -4.50 5.31
C GLY A 457 24.26 -3.43 6.25
N SER A 458 24.05 -3.55 7.57
CA SER A 458 24.52 -2.56 8.56
C SER A 458 25.24 -3.21 9.75
N HIS A 459 25.77 -2.40 10.66
CA HIS A 459 26.37 -2.88 11.92
C HIS A 459 26.13 -1.90 13.07
N ASN A 460 26.21 -2.40 14.32
CA ASN A 460 26.08 -1.59 15.53
C ASN A 460 27.09 -0.44 15.57
N GLY A 461 26.63 0.75 15.97
CA GLY A 461 27.42 1.97 16.05
C GLY A 461 27.62 2.68 14.71
N GLN A 462 27.24 2.07 13.58
CA GLN A 462 27.30 2.72 12.28
C GLN A 462 26.39 3.94 12.25
N LYS A 463 26.86 5.09 11.77
CA LYS A 463 25.98 6.24 11.61
C LYS A 463 25.01 6.02 10.46
N ALA A 464 23.76 6.40 10.65
CA ALA A 464 22.78 6.44 9.58
C ALA A 464 21.95 7.71 9.65
N LEU A 465 21.32 8.02 8.52
CA LEU A 465 20.24 8.97 8.40
C LEU A 465 18.95 8.18 8.17
N LEU A 466 18.02 8.27 9.11
CA LEU A 466 16.65 7.81 8.93
C LEU A 466 15.80 9.00 8.47
N ASP A 467 15.27 8.92 7.25
CA ASP A 467 14.33 9.91 6.71
C ASP A 467 12.99 9.22 6.39
N THR A 468 12.04 9.38 7.31
CA THR A 468 10.67 8.82 7.17
C THR A 468 9.75 9.77 6.39
N ALA A 469 10.25 10.85 5.78
CA ALA A 469 9.48 11.63 4.81
C ALA A 469 9.62 11.04 3.39
N ILE A 470 10.81 10.55 3.06
CA ILE A 470 11.11 9.89 1.77
C ILE A 470 11.20 8.37 1.87
N GLY A 471 11.08 7.82 3.09
CA GLY A 471 11.00 6.38 3.34
C GLY A 471 12.35 5.67 3.20
N VAL A 472 13.44 6.31 3.64
CA VAL A 472 14.80 5.83 3.43
C VAL A 472 15.59 5.78 4.74
N LEU A 473 16.31 4.68 4.96
CA LEU A 473 17.42 4.60 5.90
C LEU A 473 18.74 4.59 5.11
N LYS A 474 19.53 5.67 5.20
CA LYS A 474 20.81 5.82 4.49
C LYS A 474 22.00 5.62 5.45
N LEU A 475 22.88 4.69 5.13
CA LEU A 475 24.11 4.46 5.89
C LEU A 475 25.15 5.57 5.59
N GLN A 476 25.93 5.97 6.59
CA GLN A 476 26.97 7.01 6.49
C GLN A 476 28.38 6.48 6.68
#